data_AF-A0A0G4G4R0-F1
#
_entry.id   AF-A0A0G4G4R0-F1
#
_cell.length_a   1.000
_cell.length_b   1.000
_cell.length_c   1.000
_cell.angle_alpha   90.00
_cell.angle_beta   90.00
_cell.angle_gamma   90.00
#
_symmetry.space_group_name_H-M   'P 1'
#
loop_
_entity.id
_entity.type
_entity.pdbx_description
1 polymer ?
#
loop_
_entity_poly.entity_id
_entity_poly.type
_entity_poly.pdbx_seq_one_letter_code
_entity_poly.pdbx_strand_id
1 'polypeptide(L)'
;MRRGSREPQLLSQSDIDAAVADLLSSSDEAFTAAALTLARACINKRLSRQEARGLIARLLEDKDGLRRTLARLVDDGEKESQLAVADLLLCLAVEIKPALAALQPSQLVDVAAVVVDLVTWRHISADGSSRCYGPDESLAVKHGLKADAAADIVTLVRLGLLIAALQALREAAPQEGACLRDLLLAGHQTTIKQCLTVTRTDIEGSVSRTAFDVLKSLLLPFTPSPSSPDAEDPAPIPLQLSLPLFTLLVDHVVELAEGTTLMHAQGLLMALELPGLVARAASWRQDRSLREKDVKRLVRQHIYPHMETLLGIIASAQGGMLAVGTATVGAISEFSGQWDSPTHVPRSSCRPLLDNPSLIMTAIKAANAIVGQDVELPPYVYTTMLFVGKLSLTV
;
A
#
# COMPACT_ATOMS: atom_id res chain seq x y z
N MET A 1 12.94 -13.33 -48.88
CA MET A 1 12.78 -11.89 -48.58
C MET A 1 12.40 -11.73 -47.11
N ARG A 2 13.34 -11.31 -46.25
CA ARG A 2 13.03 -10.92 -44.87
C ARG A 2 12.45 -9.50 -44.93
N ARG A 3 11.24 -9.28 -44.40
CA ARG A 3 10.72 -7.93 -44.15
C ARG A 3 11.72 -7.21 -43.24
N GLY A 4 12.34 -6.15 -43.74
CA GLY A 4 13.21 -5.29 -42.96
C GLY A 4 12.43 -4.74 -41.78
N SER A 5 12.85 -5.11 -40.58
CA SER A 5 12.47 -4.42 -39.34
C SER A 5 13.04 -3.00 -39.45
N ARG A 6 12.26 -2.06 -39.97
CA ARG A 6 12.59 -0.63 -39.84
C ARG A 6 12.59 -0.34 -38.35
N GLU A 7 13.73 0.07 -37.81
CA GLU A 7 13.79 0.60 -36.45
C GLU A 7 12.78 1.74 -36.31
N PRO A 8 12.04 1.81 -35.20
CA PRO A 8 11.06 2.87 -35.00
C PRO A 8 11.79 4.22 -35.02
N GLN A 9 11.31 5.14 -35.86
CA GLN A 9 11.83 6.50 -35.90
C GLN A 9 11.50 7.20 -34.58
N LEU A 10 12.56 7.58 -33.84
CA LEU A 10 12.46 8.36 -32.62
C LEU A 10 11.75 9.70 -32.88
N LEU A 11 11.09 10.24 -31.86
CA LEU A 11 10.59 11.61 -31.92
C LEU A 11 11.76 12.59 -32.04
N SER A 12 11.55 13.71 -32.73
CA SER A 12 12.55 14.78 -32.72
C SER A 12 12.53 15.47 -31.34
N GLN A 13 13.68 16.01 -30.91
CA GLN A 13 13.77 16.72 -29.64
C GLN A 13 12.79 17.90 -29.58
N SER A 14 12.58 18.61 -30.69
CA SER A 14 11.60 19.69 -30.79
C SER A 14 10.16 19.22 -30.57
N ASP A 15 9.80 18.03 -31.06
CA ASP A 15 8.46 17.47 -30.85
C ASP A 15 8.25 17.08 -29.39
N ILE A 16 9.30 16.53 -28.75
CA ILE A 16 9.27 16.21 -27.31
C ILE A 16 9.13 17.50 -26.49
N ASP A 17 9.91 18.53 -26.80
CA ASP A 17 9.87 19.79 -26.06
C ASP A 17 8.52 20.51 -26.19
N ALA A 18 7.91 20.49 -27.38
CA ALA A 18 6.57 21.00 -27.60
C ALA A 18 5.52 20.21 -26.80
N ALA A 19 5.56 18.87 -26.86
CA ALA A 19 4.64 18.02 -26.10
C ALA A 19 4.81 18.21 -24.59
N VAL A 20 6.02 18.43 -24.08
CA VAL A 20 6.25 18.72 -22.67
C VAL A 20 5.71 20.09 -22.27
N ALA A 21 5.85 21.11 -23.13
CA ALA A 21 5.25 22.42 -22.87
C ALA A 21 3.72 22.33 -22.76
N ASP A 22 3.09 21.56 -23.65
CA ASP A 22 1.64 21.31 -23.63
C ASP A 22 1.22 20.45 -22.42
N LEU A 23 2.04 19.48 -21.99
CA LEU A 23 1.82 18.70 -20.77
C LEU A 23 1.89 19.55 -19.50
N LEU A 24 2.69 20.61 -19.50
CA LEU A 24 2.78 21.55 -18.37
C LEU A 24 1.75 22.68 -18.47
N SER A 25 0.99 22.75 -19.56
CA SER A 25 -0.04 23.76 -19.81
C SER A 25 -1.25 23.64 -18.87
N SER A 26 -1.97 24.76 -18.72
CA SER A 26 -3.26 24.80 -18.06
C SER A 26 -4.44 24.40 -18.96
N SER A 27 -4.25 24.29 -20.27
CA SER A 27 -5.29 23.84 -21.21
C SER A 27 -5.47 22.32 -21.16
N ASP A 28 -6.69 21.86 -20.86
CA ASP A 28 -7.00 20.42 -20.76
C ASP A 28 -6.91 19.71 -22.12
N GLU A 29 -7.39 20.35 -23.20
CA GLU A 29 -7.27 19.79 -24.55
C GLU A 29 -5.80 19.61 -24.98
N ALA A 30 -4.96 20.62 -24.75
CA ALA A 30 -3.55 20.58 -25.10
C ALA A 30 -2.81 19.51 -24.27
N PHE A 31 -3.12 19.48 -22.96
CA PHE A 31 -2.58 18.50 -22.05
C PHE A 31 -2.91 17.06 -22.47
N THR A 32 -4.18 16.78 -22.73
CA THR A 32 -4.67 15.43 -23.07
C THR A 32 -4.10 14.96 -24.41
N ALA A 33 -4.05 15.83 -25.41
CA ALA A 33 -3.40 15.54 -26.68
C ALA A 33 -1.89 15.23 -26.51
N ALA A 34 -1.19 15.99 -25.68
CA ALA A 34 0.23 15.77 -25.39
C ALA A 34 0.46 14.46 -24.64
N ALA A 35 -0.32 14.18 -23.60
CA ALA A 35 -0.22 12.96 -22.81
C ALA A 35 -0.43 11.71 -23.67
N LEU A 36 -1.46 11.70 -24.52
CA LEU A 36 -1.70 10.61 -25.48
C LEU A 36 -0.56 10.46 -26.49
N THR A 37 -0.02 11.56 -26.99
CA THR A 37 1.10 11.56 -27.94
C THR A 37 2.34 10.93 -27.33
N LEU A 38 2.68 11.33 -26.11
CA LEU A 38 3.84 10.83 -25.37
C LEU A 38 3.65 9.37 -24.95
N ALA A 39 2.47 8.97 -24.47
CA ALA A 39 2.17 7.58 -24.14
C ALA A 39 2.30 6.66 -25.37
N ARG A 40 1.78 7.09 -26.52
CA ARG A 40 1.96 6.37 -27.80
C ARG A 40 3.43 6.29 -28.21
N ALA A 41 4.21 7.34 -27.98
CA ALA A 41 5.63 7.34 -28.29
C ALA A 41 6.41 6.35 -27.41
N CYS A 42 6.10 6.29 -26.11
CA CYS A 42 6.67 5.30 -25.19
C CYS A 42 6.37 3.87 -25.65
N ILE A 43 5.10 3.57 -25.93
CA ILE A 43 4.64 2.23 -26.33
C ILE A 43 5.29 1.79 -27.65
N ASN A 44 5.36 2.69 -28.62
CA ASN A 44 5.97 2.41 -29.93
C ASN A 44 7.51 2.47 -29.90
N LYS A 45 8.14 2.61 -28.73
CA LYS A 45 9.60 2.74 -28.55
C LYS A 45 10.20 3.88 -29.37
N ARG A 46 9.43 4.95 -29.57
CA ARG A 46 9.85 6.20 -30.21
C ARG A 46 10.42 7.21 -29.22
N LEU A 47 10.32 6.91 -27.93
CA LEU A 47 10.97 7.62 -26.83
C LEU A 47 12.03 6.69 -26.22
N SER A 48 13.28 7.13 -26.20
CA SER A 48 14.37 6.45 -25.51
C SER A 48 14.21 6.54 -23.99
N ARG A 49 14.90 5.67 -23.24
CA ARG A 49 14.90 5.74 -21.77
C ARG A 49 15.45 7.06 -21.23
N GLN A 50 16.44 7.63 -21.90
CA GLN A 50 17.03 8.91 -21.49
C GLN A 50 16.05 10.06 -21.69
N GLU A 51 15.32 10.08 -22.80
CA GLU A 51 14.27 11.08 -23.05
C GLU A 51 13.08 10.90 -22.10
N ALA A 52 12.65 9.66 -21.84
CA ALA A 52 11.63 9.36 -20.84
C ALA A 52 12.01 9.83 -19.43
N ARG A 53 13.27 9.63 -19.05
CA ARG A 53 13.81 10.13 -17.78
C ARG A 53 13.88 11.66 -17.75
N GLY A 54 14.33 12.28 -18.83
CA GLY A 54 14.36 13.74 -18.95
C GLY A 54 12.97 14.37 -18.86
N LEU A 55 11.96 13.71 -19.42
CA LEU A 55 10.56 14.12 -19.33
C LEU A 55 10.07 14.08 -17.88
N ILE A 56 10.28 12.96 -17.17
CA ILE A 56 9.90 12.86 -15.76
C ILE A 56 10.67 13.88 -14.92
N ALA A 57 11.98 14.05 -15.13
CA ALA A 57 12.78 15.03 -14.41
C ALA A 57 12.18 16.45 -14.52
N ARG A 58 11.83 16.88 -15.74
CA ARG A 58 11.18 18.18 -15.97
C ARG A 58 9.82 18.29 -15.29
N LEU A 59 9.02 17.22 -15.29
CA LEU A 59 7.74 17.19 -14.58
C LEU A 59 7.94 17.32 -13.06
N LEU A 60 8.96 16.68 -12.49
CA LEU A 60 9.28 16.76 -11.06
C LEU A 60 9.88 18.12 -10.68
N GLU A 61 10.59 18.79 -11.58
CA GLU A 61 11.13 20.15 -11.40
C GLU A 61 10.02 21.22 -11.40
N ASP A 62 9.01 21.10 -12.27
CA ASP A 62 7.85 21.99 -12.28
C ASP A 62 6.79 21.52 -11.28
N LYS A 63 6.90 21.99 -10.03
CA LYS A 63 5.99 21.66 -8.94
C LYS A 63 4.52 21.95 -9.27
N ASP A 64 4.22 23.03 -10.00
CA ASP A 64 2.84 23.38 -10.32
C ASP A 64 2.32 22.57 -11.51
N GLY A 65 3.19 22.26 -12.47
CA GLY A 65 2.91 21.30 -13.54
C GLY A 65 2.63 19.90 -13.02
N LEU A 66 3.41 19.43 -12.05
CA LEU A 66 3.17 18.17 -11.34
C LEU A 66 1.80 18.20 -10.64
N ARG A 67 1.48 19.27 -9.90
CA ARG A 67 0.18 19.42 -9.24
C ARG A 67 -0.97 19.34 -10.23
N ARG A 68 -0.91 20.06 -11.35
CA ARG A 68 -1.94 20.02 -12.40
C ARG A 68 -2.07 18.61 -12.99
N THR A 69 -0.95 17.96 -13.29
CA THR A 69 -0.91 16.59 -13.83
C THR A 69 -1.56 15.59 -12.86
N LEU A 70 -1.22 15.64 -11.58
CA LEU A 70 -1.79 14.75 -10.57
C LEU A 70 -3.25 15.10 -10.23
N ALA A 71 -3.64 16.37 -10.31
CA ALA A 71 -5.05 16.76 -10.17
C ALA A 71 -5.91 16.10 -11.26
N ARG A 72 -5.45 16.10 -12.51
CA ARG A 72 -6.13 15.41 -13.62
C ARG A 72 -6.16 13.89 -13.47
N LEU A 73 -5.13 13.30 -12.85
CA LEU A 73 -5.14 11.86 -12.52
C LEU A 73 -6.27 11.50 -11.55
N VAL A 74 -6.61 12.39 -10.62
CA VAL A 74 -7.63 12.12 -9.59
C VAL A 74 -9.00 12.74 -9.87
N ASP A 75 -9.14 13.49 -10.95
CA ASP A 75 -10.41 14.05 -11.42
C ASP A 75 -11.25 12.97 -12.13
N ASP A 76 -12.36 12.59 -11.50
CA ASP A 76 -13.30 11.60 -12.03
C ASP A 76 -14.35 12.18 -12.99
N GLY A 77 -14.42 13.52 -13.08
CA GLY A 77 -15.29 14.28 -13.97
C GLY A 77 -14.82 14.29 -15.43
N GLU A 78 -13.51 14.14 -15.67
CA GLU A 78 -12.91 14.18 -17.01
C GLU A 78 -12.20 12.86 -17.37
N LYS A 79 -13.00 11.85 -17.78
CA LYS A 79 -12.51 10.48 -18.06
C LYS A 79 -11.35 10.44 -19.05
N GLU A 80 -11.40 11.24 -20.11
CA GLU A 80 -10.39 11.21 -21.18
C GLU A 80 -9.03 11.72 -20.69
N SER A 81 -9.02 12.88 -20.02
CA SER A 81 -7.81 13.44 -19.41
C SER A 81 -7.23 12.51 -18.35
N GLN A 82 -8.06 12.01 -17.43
CA GLN A 82 -7.63 11.07 -16.39
C GLN A 82 -6.94 9.83 -16.98
N LEU A 83 -7.57 9.21 -17.98
CA LEU A 83 -7.05 8.04 -18.67
C LEU A 83 -5.74 8.35 -19.40
N ALA A 84 -5.64 9.49 -20.09
CA ALA A 84 -4.43 9.91 -20.77
C ALA A 84 -3.24 10.09 -19.81
N VAL A 85 -3.48 10.68 -18.62
CA VAL A 85 -2.44 10.79 -17.59
C VAL A 85 -2.04 9.44 -17.05
N ALA A 86 -3.00 8.59 -16.71
CA ALA A 86 -2.72 7.27 -16.17
C ALA A 86 -1.90 6.43 -17.16
N ASP A 87 -2.26 6.46 -18.45
CA ASP A 87 -1.51 5.78 -19.51
C ASP A 87 -0.08 6.30 -19.63
N LEU A 88 0.10 7.63 -19.65
CA LEU A 88 1.42 8.25 -19.71
C LEU A 88 2.30 7.88 -18.51
N LEU A 89 1.79 8.07 -17.29
CA LEU A 89 2.54 7.84 -16.06
C LEU A 89 2.87 6.35 -15.88
N LEU A 90 1.97 5.45 -16.26
CA LEU A 90 2.24 4.01 -16.23
C LEU A 90 3.33 3.63 -17.25
N CYS A 91 3.31 4.22 -18.46
CA CYS A 91 4.37 4.01 -19.45
C CYS A 91 5.74 4.52 -18.96
N LEU A 92 5.75 5.56 -18.14
CA LEU A 92 6.98 6.17 -17.59
C LEU A 92 7.38 5.61 -16.22
N ALA A 93 6.61 4.68 -15.65
CA ALA A 93 6.78 4.20 -14.27
C ALA A 93 8.21 3.75 -13.94
N VAL A 94 8.88 3.11 -14.90
CA VAL A 94 10.27 2.62 -14.74
C VAL A 94 11.30 3.74 -14.56
N GLU A 95 11.02 4.94 -15.05
CA GLU A 95 11.91 6.10 -14.93
C GLU A 95 11.55 7.01 -13.74
N ILE A 96 10.40 6.81 -13.08
CA ILE A 96 9.98 7.59 -11.91
C ILE A 96 10.97 7.41 -10.74
N LYS A 97 11.29 6.16 -10.36
CA LYS A 97 12.21 5.92 -9.24
C LYS A 97 13.61 6.51 -9.51
N PRO A 98 14.26 6.29 -10.67
CA PRO A 98 15.53 6.94 -10.99
C PRO A 98 15.46 8.47 -10.98
N ALA A 99 14.38 9.07 -11.46
CA ALA A 99 14.23 10.52 -11.48
C ALA A 99 14.06 11.10 -10.07
N LEU A 100 13.27 10.45 -9.21
CA LEU A 100 13.17 10.83 -7.79
C LEU A 100 14.51 10.73 -7.06
N ALA A 101 15.28 9.67 -7.33
CA ALA A 101 16.61 9.48 -6.73
C ALA A 101 17.65 10.51 -7.20
N ALA A 102 17.40 11.20 -8.32
CA ALA A 102 18.27 12.26 -8.82
C ALA A 102 17.98 13.65 -8.21
N LEU A 103 16.85 13.81 -7.51
CA LEU A 103 16.49 15.07 -6.85
C LEU A 103 17.38 15.34 -5.64
N GLN A 104 17.59 16.62 -5.32
CA GLN A 104 18.14 16.99 -4.02
C GLN A 104 17.14 16.61 -2.91
N PRO A 105 17.59 16.26 -1.69
CA PRO A 105 16.70 15.84 -0.61
C PRO A 105 15.56 16.84 -0.32
N SER A 106 15.84 18.15 -0.32
CA SER A 106 14.81 19.17 -0.13
C SER A 106 13.74 19.17 -1.24
N GLN A 107 14.17 19.03 -2.50
CA GLN A 107 13.27 18.94 -3.65
C GLN A 107 12.44 17.64 -3.60
N LEU A 108 13.06 16.53 -3.21
CA LEU A 108 12.38 15.26 -3.05
C LEU A 108 11.26 15.34 -2.01
N VAL A 109 11.52 15.99 -0.86
CA VAL A 109 10.50 16.22 0.18
C VAL A 109 9.34 17.06 -0.36
N ASP A 110 9.63 18.13 -1.09
CA ASP A 110 8.62 18.98 -1.74
C ASP A 110 7.76 18.22 -2.74
N VAL A 111 8.38 17.41 -3.60
CA VAL A 111 7.72 16.56 -4.60
C VAL A 111 6.88 15.48 -3.92
N ALA A 112 7.43 14.79 -2.93
CA ALA A 112 6.73 13.74 -2.21
C ALA A 112 5.50 14.28 -1.45
N ALA A 113 5.59 15.48 -0.87
CA ALA A 113 4.45 16.14 -0.25
C ALA A 113 3.32 16.41 -1.26
N VAL A 114 3.64 16.85 -2.48
CA VAL A 114 2.66 17.02 -3.57
C VAL A 114 2.03 15.69 -3.98
N VAL A 115 2.84 14.64 -4.12
CA VAL A 115 2.34 13.29 -4.42
C VAL A 115 1.38 12.85 -3.33
N VAL A 116 1.79 12.88 -2.06
CA VAL A 116 0.94 12.46 -0.93
C VAL A 116 -0.36 13.26 -0.87
N ASP A 117 -0.33 14.58 -1.03
CA ASP A 117 -1.56 15.39 -0.94
C ASP A 117 -2.57 15.07 -2.05
N LEU A 118 -2.10 14.82 -3.27
CA LEU A 118 -2.97 14.64 -4.44
C LEU A 118 -3.35 13.19 -4.73
N VAL A 119 -2.43 12.24 -4.60
CA VAL A 119 -2.70 10.84 -4.99
C VAL A 119 -3.39 10.03 -3.89
N THR A 120 -3.44 10.54 -2.65
CA THR A 120 -4.17 9.90 -1.55
C THR A 120 -5.68 10.08 -1.69
N TRP A 121 -6.44 9.19 -1.05
CA TRP A 121 -7.90 9.26 -1.03
C TRP A 121 -8.37 10.09 0.15
N ARG A 122 -9.23 11.08 -0.10
CA ARG A 122 -9.94 11.83 0.94
C ARG A 122 -11.30 11.20 1.27
N HIS A 123 -11.94 10.59 0.27
CA HIS A 123 -13.18 9.83 0.42
C HIS A 123 -13.03 8.45 -0.24
N ILE A 124 -13.67 7.43 0.36
CA ILE A 124 -13.88 6.14 -0.29
C ILE A 124 -15.10 6.32 -1.20
N SER A 125 -14.99 6.01 -2.48
CA SER A 125 -16.16 6.06 -3.37
C SER A 125 -17.26 5.16 -2.80
N ALA A 126 -18.44 5.72 -2.56
CA ALA A 126 -19.57 5.03 -1.94
C ALA A 126 -20.04 3.82 -2.77
N ASP A 127 -19.68 3.81 -4.05
CA ASP A 127 -20.13 2.84 -5.03
C ASP A 127 -19.14 1.66 -5.13
N GLY A 128 -17.98 1.75 -4.46
CA GLY A 128 -16.88 0.78 -4.56
C GLY A 128 -16.29 0.65 -5.97
N SER A 129 -16.82 1.37 -6.96
CA SER A 129 -16.41 1.27 -8.35
C SER A 129 -15.17 2.10 -8.57
N SER A 130 -14.00 1.50 -8.39
CA SER A 130 -12.90 1.97 -9.21
C SER A 130 -13.19 1.62 -10.66
N ARG A 131 -12.91 2.56 -11.57
CA ARG A 131 -13.18 2.37 -12.99
C ARG A 131 -12.05 1.52 -13.56
N CYS A 132 -12.38 0.28 -13.92
CA CYS A 132 -11.48 -0.56 -14.71
C CYS A 132 -11.55 -0.16 -16.18
N TYR A 133 -10.39 -0.11 -16.84
CA TYR A 133 -10.26 0.20 -18.25
C TYR A 133 -9.84 -1.04 -19.02
N GLY A 134 -10.55 -1.36 -20.10
CA GLY A 134 -10.22 -2.50 -20.96
C GLY A 134 -9.00 -2.25 -21.86
N PRO A 135 -8.44 -3.31 -22.49
CA PRO A 135 -7.36 -3.16 -23.47
C PRO A 135 -7.76 -2.35 -24.71
N ASP A 136 -9.06 -2.20 -24.99
CA ASP A 136 -9.52 -1.34 -26.09
C ASP A 136 -9.67 0.13 -25.69
N GLU A 137 -9.67 0.44 -24.40
CA GLU A 137 -9.77 1.81 -23.87
C GLU A 137 -8.39 2.36 -23.48
N SER A 138 -7.55 1.56 -22.80
CA SER A 138 -6.25 2.00 -22.28
C SER A 138 -5.10 1.46 -23.10
N LEU A 139 -4.22 2.36 -23.53
CA LEU A 139 -2.98 1.99 -24.19
C LEU A 139 -2.04 1.25 -23.24
N ALA A 140 -2.01 1.63 -21.96
CA ALA A 140 -1.17 1.00 -20.98
C ALA A 140 -1.67 -0.40 -20.58
N VAL A 141 -2.99 -0.64 -20.51
CA VAL A 141 -3.54 -1.99 -20.32
C VAL A 141 -3.15 -2.89 -21.49
N LYS A 142 -3.38 -2.41 -22.72
CA LYS A 142 -3.11 -3.18 -23.94
C LYS A 142 -1.65 -3.51 -24.15
N HIS A 143 -0.76 -2.53 -23.98
CA HIS A 143 0.63 -2.64 -24.41
C HIS A 143 1.63 -2.70 -23.25
N GLY A 144 1.31 -2.06 -22.12
CA GLY A 144 2.14 -2.02 -20.92
C GLY A 144 1.93 -3.25 -20.04
N LEU A 145 0.72 -3.40 -19.49
CA LEU A 145 0.33 -4.56 -18.68
C LEU A 145 0.15 -5.82 -19.56
N LYS A 146 -0.25 -5.64 -20.82
CA LYS A 146 -0.63 -6.71 -21.74
C LYS A 146 -1.69 -7.62 -21.11
N ALA A 147 -2.63 -7.00 -20.42
CA ALA A 147 -3.72 -7.71 -19.77
C ALA A 147 -4.81 -8.00 -20.81
N ASP A 148 -5.35 -9.21 -20.74
CA ASP A 148 -6.52 -9.61 -21.54
C ASP A 148 -7.84 -9.13 -20.90
N ALA A 149 -7.77 -8.60 -19.68
CA ALA A 149 -8.89 -8.11 -18.89
C ALA A 149 -8.71 -6.64 -18.49
N ALA A 150 -9.79 -6.03 -18.00
CA ALA A 150 -9.80 -4.63 -17.61
C ALA A 150 -9.07 -4.43 -16.28
N ALA A 151 -8.23 -3.39 -16.19
CA ALA A 151 -7.46 -3.07 -15.00
C ALA A 151 -7.78 -1.65 -14.49
N ASP A 152 -7.73 -1.47 -13.18
CA ASP A 152 -7.81 -0.16 -12.56
C ASP A 152 -6.44 0.53 -12.57
N ILE A 153 -6.10 1.05 -13.74
CA ILE A 153 -4.81 1.72 -13.96
C ILE A 153 -4.66 3.01 -13.15
N VAL A 154 -5.76 3.69 -12.81
CA VAL A 154 -5.71 4.95 -12.06
C VAL A 154 -5.25 4.66 -10.64
N THR A 155 -5.87 3.69 -9.97
CA THR A 155 -5.43 3.26 -8.64
C THR A 155 -4.01 2.69 -8.70
N LEU A 156 -3.68 1.89 -9.71
CA LEU A 156 -2.33 1.35 -9.88
C LEU A 156 -1.26 2.45 -9.96
N VAL A 157 -1.49 3.49 -10.77
CA VAL A 157 -0.57 4.63 -10.92
C VAL A 157 -0.49 5.43 -9.62
N ARG A 158 -1.62 5.73 -8.98
CA ARG A 158 -1.65 6.46 -7.69
C ARG A 158 -0.83 5.74 -6.62
N LEU A 159 -1.05 4.44 -6.45
CA LEU A 159 -0.31 3.63 -5.48
C LEU A 159 1.16 3.49 -5.88
N GLY A 160 1.46 3.33 -7.17
CA GLY A 160 2.84 3.26 -7.68
C GLY A 160 3.63 4.53 -7.41
N LEU A 161 3.03 5.70 -7.63
CA LEU A 161 3.62 7.00 -7.29
C LEU A 161 3.87 7.13 -5.78
N LEU A 162 2.89 6.72 -4.96
CA LEU A 162 3.00 6.78 -3.52
C LEU A 162 4.16 5.89 -3.01
N ILE A 163 4.28 4.66 -3.50
CA ILE A 163 5.42 3.78 -3.16
C ILE A 163 6.73 4.41 -3.59
N ALA A 164 6.83 4.89 -4.83
CA ALA A 164 8.06 5.45 -5.36
C ALA A 164 8.53 6.66 -4.52
N ALA A 165 7.61 7.54 -4.15
CA ALA A 165 7.90 8.68 -3.28
C ALA A 165 8.34 8.25 -1.88
N LEU A 166 7.61 7.33 -1.24
CA LEU A 166 7.95 6.83 0.11
C LEU A 166 9.30 6.11 0.14
N GLN A 167 9.60 5.29 -0.88
CA GLN A 167 10.88 4.60 -1.00
C GLN A 167 12.04 5.57 -1.24
N ALA A 168 11.86 6.55 -2.14
CA ALA A 168 12.88 7.56 -2.38
C ALA A 168 13.17 8.37 -1.10
N LEU A 169 12.13 8.76 -0.35
CA LEU A 169 12.30 9.44 0.94
C LEU A 169 13.03 8.56 1.96
N ARG A 170 12.68 7.28 2.07
CA ARG A 170 13.39 6.33 2.94
C ARG A 170 14.88 6.26 2.59
N GLU A 171 15.22 6.27 1.30
CA GLU A 171 16.60 6.14 0.83
C GLU A 171 17.40 7.45 1.01
N ALA A 172 16.81 8.62 0.76
CA ALA A 172 17.53 9.89 0.65
C ALA A 172 17.28 10.91 1.79
N ALA A 173 16.12 10.85 2.45
CA ALA A 173 15.69 11.82 3.47
C ALA A 173 14.81 11.13 4.55
N PRO A 174 15.38 10.20 5.34
CA PRO A 174 14.59 9.28 6.18
C PRO A 174 13.83 9.99 7.31
N GLN A 175 14.34 11.10 7.84
CA GLN A 175 13.67 11.85 8.91
C GLN A 175 12.44 12.59 8.38
N GLU A 176 12.59 13.29 7.26
CA GLU A 176 11.50 13.97 6.56
C GLU A 176 10.50 12.95 6.01
N GLY A 177 10.97 11.80 5.55
CA GLY A 177 10.15 10.67 5.15
C GLY A 177 9.29 10.13 6.28
N ALA A 178 9.85 9.95 7.48
CA ALA A 178 9.09 9.56 8.66
C ALA A 178 8.06 10.62 9.07
N CYS A 179 8.40 11.92 8.98
CA CYS A 179 7.46 13.00 9.22
C CYS A 179 6.28 12.96 8.23
N LEU A 180 6.55 12.78 6.94
CA LEU A 180 5.51 12.68 5.92
C LEU A 180 4.66 11.42 6.08
N ARG A 181 5.26 10.29 6.46
CA ARG A 181 4.54 9.05 6.84
C ARG A 181 3.56 9.35 7.98
N ASP A 182 4.01 10.01 9.04
CA ASP A 182 3.17 10.29 10.21
C ASP A 182 2.00 11.24 9.85
N LEU A 183 2.25 12.24 8.99
CA LEU A 183 1.19 13.09 8.42
C LEU A 183 0.17 12.28 7.61
N LEU A 184 0.64 11.32 6.80
CA LEU A 184 -0.25 10.43 6.05
C LEU A 184 -1.09 9.55 6.97
N LEU A 185 -0.47 8.92 7.98
CA LEU A 185 -1.18 8.09 8.96
C LEU A 185 -2.21 8.89 9.75
N ALA A 186 -1.91 10.15 10.09
CA ALA A 186 -2.80 11.03 10.83
C ALA A 186 -3.94 11.61 9.97
N GLY A 187 -3.65 12.01 8.74
CA GLY A 187 -4.58 12.79 7.89
C GLY A 187 -5.26 12.01 6.76
N HIS A 188 -4.76 10.81 6.41
CA HIS A 188 -5.17 10.10 5.21
C HIS A 188 -5.53 8.63 5.49
N GLN A 189 -6.18 8.35 6.62
CA GLN A 189 -6.64 7.00 7.00
C GLN A 189 -7.50 6.32 5.92
N THR A 190 -8.26 7.10 5.14
CA THR A 190 -9.02 6.65 3.97
C THR A 190 -8.14 5.96 2.93
N THR A 191 -6.89 6.39 2.73
CA THR A 191 -5.94 5.73 1.81
C THR A 191 -5.55 4.35 2.31
N ILE A 192 -5.37 4.17 3.62
CA ILE A 192 -5.08 2.87 4.23
C ILE A 192 -6.27 1.94 4.03
N LYS A 193 -7.49 2.42 4.29
CA LYS A 193 -8.73 1.68 4.03
C LYS A 193 -8.87 1.28 2.55
N GLN A 194 -8.53 2.19 1.64
CA GLN A 194 -8.54 1.89 0.21
C GLN A 194 -7.53 0.80 -0.14
N CYS A 195 -6.30 0.84 0.41
CA CYS A 195 -5.31 -0.20 0.18
C CYS A 195 -5.81 -1.57 0.68
N LEU A 196 -6.37 -1.63 1.89
CA LEU A 196 -6.97 -2.84 2.46
C LEU A 196 -8.14 -3.37 1.62
N THR A 197 -8.97 -2.47 1.09
CA THR A 197 -10.08 -2.81 0.20
C THR A 197 -9.56 -3.42 -1.09
N VAL A 198 -8.62 -2.76 -1.76
CA VAL A 198 -8.00 -3.25 -3.00
C VAL A 198 -7.32 -4.60 -2.80
N THR A 199 -6.58 -4.78 -1.70
CA THR A 199 -5.97 -6.08 -1.35
C THR A 199 -7.02 -7.19 -1.21
N ARG A 200 -8.25 -6.85 -0.79
CA ARG A 200 -9.36 -7.81 -0.69
C ARG A 200 -10.08 -8.07 -2.01
N THR A 201 -10.34 -7.03 -2.79
CA THR A 201 -11.31 -7.08 -3.89
C THR A 201 -10.68 -7.31 -5.26
N ASP A 202 -9.38 -7.09 -5.42
CA ASP A 202 -8.69 -7.29 -6.70
C ASP A 202 -8.41 -8.77 -6.97
N ILE A 203 -9.37 -9.41 -7.66
CA ILE A 203 -9.34 -10.84 -7.99
C ILE A 203 -8.17 -11.20 -8.93
N GLU A 204 -7.78 -10.29 -9.82
CA GLU A 204 -6.75 -10.51 -10.83
C GLU A 204 -5.32 -10.29 -10.30
N GLY A 205 -5.19 -9.67 -9.13
CA GLY A 205 -3.90 -9.39 -8.50
C GLY A 205 -3.12 -8.23 -9.12
N SER A 206 -3.74 -7.49 -10.05
CA SER A 206 -3.10 -6.45 -10.84
C SER A 206 -2.72 -5.20 -10.02
N VAL A 207 -3.42 -4.94 -8.92
CA VAL A 207 -3.27 -3.72 -8.09
C VAL A 207 -2.99 -4.05 -6.62
N SER A 208 -3.52 -5.18 -6.11
CA SER A 208 -3.42 -5.61 -4.71
C SER A 208 -1.99 -5.72 -4.21
N ARG A 209 -1.06 -6.16 -5.05
CA ARG A 209 0.38 -6.19 -4.71
C ARG A 209 0.92 -4.78 -4.45
N THR A 210 0.60 -3.83 -5.32
CA THR A 210 1.00 -2.42 -5.15
C THR A 210 0.32 -1.81 -3.91
N ALA A 211 -0.96 -2.09 -3.67
CA ALA A 211 -1.64 -1.66 -2.44
C ALA A 211 -0.94 -2.18 -1.18
N PHE A 212 -0.54 -3.45 -1.19
CA PHE A 212 0.20 -4.06 -0.09
C PHE A 212 1.61 -3.48 0.06
N ASP A 213 2.30 -3.19 -1.05
CA ASP A 213 3.63 -2.55 -1.03
C ASP A 213 3.57 -1.09 -0.51
N VAL A 214 2.46 -0.36 -0.72
CA VAL A 214 2.20 0.93 -0.04
C VAL A 214 2.13 0.72 1.47
N LEU A 215 1.31 -0.24 1.93
CA LEU A 215 1.16 -0.53 3.36
C LEU A 215 2.50 -0.93 3.99
N LYS A 216 3.27 -1.80 3.33
CA LYS A 216 4.65 -2.12 3.75
C LYS A 216 5.53 -0.88 3.81
N SER A 217 5.48 -0.03 2.79
CA SER A 217 6.31 1.18 2.74
C SER A 217 5.95 2.19 3.82
N LEU A 218 4.69 2.25 4.24
CA LEU A 218 4.25 3.09 5.37
C LEU A 218 4.65 2.52 6.72
N LEU A 219 4.55 1.21 6.91
CA LEU A 219 4.70 0.58 8.23
C LEU A 219 6.12 0.10 8.54
N LEU A 220 6.96 -0.09 7.52
CA LEU A 220 8.37 -0.41 7.73
C LEU A 220 9.17 0.83 8.15
N PRO A 221 10.19 0.67 9.02
CA PRO A 221 11.08 1.75 9.43
C PRO A 221 11.61 2.57 8.25
N PHE A 222 11.71 3.88 8.44
CA PHE A 222 12.36 4.77 7.47
C PHE A 222 13.89 4.74 7.58
N THR A 223 14.42 4.07 8.59
CA THR A 223 15.86 3.91 8.76
C THR A 223 16.36 2.62 8.14
N PRO A 224 17.62 2.60 7.65
CA PRO A 224 18.23 1.37 7.18
C PRO A 224 18.18 0.29 8.26
N SER A 225 18.02 -0.97 7.85
CA SER A 225 17.95 -2.10 8.76
C SER A 225 19.07 -1.98 9.80
N PRO A 226 18.73 -1.93 11.09
CA PRO A 226 19.74 -1.78 12.10
C PRO A 226 20.70 -2.98 12.00
N SER A 227 21.99 -2.73 12.11
CA SER A 227 23.03 -3.76 12.13
C SER A 227 22.93 -4.68 13.36
N SER A 228 22.00 -4.38 14.28
CA SER A 228 21.63 -5.20 15.43
C SER A 228 20.10 -5.31 15.52
N PRO A 229 19.55 -6.51 15.83
CA PRO A 229 18.12 -6.70 16.07
C PRO A 229 17.56 -5.88 17.26
N ASP A 230 18.43 -5.34 18.12
CA ASP A 230 18.05 -4.51 19.27
C ASP A 230 18.18 -2.99 19.03
N ALA A 231 18.63 -2.55 17.85
CA ALA A 231 18.78 -1.11 17.64
C ALA A 231 17.39 -0.45 17.47
N GLU A 232 17.13 0.52 18.33
CA GLU A 232 15.87 1.28 18.33
C GLU A 232 15.73 2.06 17.02
N ASP A 233 14.56 1.95 16.37
CA ASP A 233 14.18 2.81 15.24
C ASP A 233 14.21 4.28 15.73
N PRO A 234 15.04 5.15 15.14
CA PRO A 234 15.14 6.54 15.57
C PRO A 234 13.96 7.40 15.12
N ALA A 235 13.07 6.89 14.25
CA ALA A 235 11.86 7.58 13.80
C ALA A 235 10.62 6.67 13.89
N PRO A 236 10.28 6.23 15.11
CA PRO A 236 9.21 5.30 15.35
C PRO A 236 7.83 5.88 15.02
N ILE A 237 6.85 5.02 14.72
CA ILE A 237 5.47 5.48 14.53
C ILE A 237 4.84 5.72 15.91
N PRO A 238 4.38 6.95 16.21
CA PRO A 238 3.72 7.24 17.48
C PRO A 238 2.53 6.32 17.76
N LEU A 239 2.31 5.94 19.02
CA LEU A 239 1.23 5.02 19.40
C LEU A 239 -0.17 5.53 19.03
N GLN A 240 -0.36 6.84 19.01
CA GLN A 240 -1.60 7.48 18.59
C GLN A 240 -1.90 7.24 17.10
N LEU A 241 -0.89 6.97 16.28
CA LEU A 241 -1.00 6.71 14.85
C LEU A 241 -1.00 5.20 14.55
N SER A 242 -0.25 4.40 15.29
CA SER A 242 -0.16 2.95 15.07
C SER A 242 -1.32 2.16 15.66
N LEU A 243 -1.89 2.54 16.82
CA LEU A 243 -3.01 1.82 17.41
C LEU A 243 -4.29 1.81 16.55
N PRO A 244 -4.71 2.92 15.91
CA PRO A 244 -5.83 2.90 14.97
C PRO A 244 -5.69 1.88 13.83
N LEU A 245 -4.47 1.47 13.47
CA LEU A 245 -4.25 0.45 12.45
C LEU A 245 -4.77 -0.94 12.87
N PHE A 246 -4.79 -1.26 14.16
CA PHE A 246 -5.42 -2.49 14.64
C PHE A 246 -6.92 -2.48 14.42
N THR A 247 -7.58 -1.33 14.59
CA THR A 247 -9.00 -1.19 14.25
C THR A 247 -9.24 -1.42 12.77
N LEU A 248 -8.43 -0.82 11.89
CA LEU A 248 -8.53 -1.05 10.45
C LEU A 248 -8.27 -2.50 10.05
N LEU A 249 -7.32 -3.15 10.70
CA LEU A 249 -7.01 -4.55 10.48
C LEU A 249 -8.18 -5.45 10.89
N VAL A 250 -8.82 -5.17 12.04
CA VAL A 250 -10.01 -5.91 12.47
C VAL A 250 -11.16 -5.71 11.49
N ASP A 251 -11.44 -4.47 11.12
CA ASP A 251 -12.50 -4.15 10.15
C ASP A 251 -12.28 -4.94 8.84
N HIS A 252 -11.03 -4.98 8.36
CA HIS A 252 -10.65 -5.78 7.20
C HIS A 252 -10.92 -7.28 7.40
N VAL A 253 -10.60 -7.86 8.56
CA VAL A 253 -10.87 -9.27 8.87
C VAL A 253 -12.37 -9.56 8.97
N VAL A 254 -13.16 -8.65 9.53
CA VAL A 254 -14.62 -8.76 9.59
C VAL A 254 -15.20 -8.80 8.18
N GLU A 255 -14.82 -7.85 7.33
CA GLU A 255 -15.30 -7.78 5.94
C GLU A 255 -14.88 -9.02 5.12
N LEU A 256 -13.71 -9.61 5.42
CA LEU A 256 -13.30 -10.89 4.84
C LEU A 256 -14.16 -12.06 5.35
N ALA A 257 -14.48 -12.10 6.64
CA ALA A 257 -15.27 -13.17 7.27
C ALA A 257 -16.73 -13.16 6.82
N GLU A 258 -17.29 -11.98 6.51
CA GLU A 258 -18.63 -11.82 5.93
C GLU A 258 -18.76 -12.41 4.52
N GLY A 259 -17.66 -12.89 3.92
CA GLY A 259 -17.67 -13.63 2.66
C GLY A 259 -18.00 -12.75 1.45
N THR A 260 -17.85 -11.43 1.59
CA THR A 260 -18.13 -10.44 0.53
C THR A 260 -17.22 -10.58 -0.69
N THR A 261 -16.12 -11.35 -0.61
CA THR A 261 -15.16 -11.54 -1.71
C THR A 261 -14.52 -12.94 -1.70
N LEU A 262 -14.52 -13.62 -2.85
CA LEU A 262 -13.67 -14.80 -3.10
C LEU A 262 -12.22 -14.34 -3.28
N MET A 263 -11.48 -14.25 -2.19
CA MET A 263 -10.08 -13.84 -2.22
C MET A 263 -9.21 -14.98 -2.79
N HIS A 264 -8.39 -14.68 -3.79
CA HIS A 264 -7.41 -15.62 -4.33
C HIS A 264 -6.25 -15.86 -3.35
N ALA A 265 -5.47 -16.94 -3.53
CA ALA A 265 -4.42 -17.35 -2.59
C ALA A 265 -3.41 -16.25 -2.27
N GLN A 266 -3.00 -15.46 -3.27
CA GLN A 266 -2.08 -14.36 -3.08
C GLN A 266 -2.69 -13.19 -2.28
N GLY A 267 -3.98 -12.90 -2.45
CA GLY A 267 -4.70 -11.96 -1.59
C GLY A 267 -4.71 -12.41 -0.12
N LEU A 268 -4.96 -13.70 0.11
CA LEU A 268 -4.95 -14.29 1.46
C LEU A 268 -3.56 -14.25 2.08
N LEU A 269 -2.51 -14.47 1.30
CA LEU A 269 -1.12 -14.34 1.76
C LEU A 269 -0.84 -12.91 2.23
N MET A 270 -1.24 -11.89 1.45
CA MET A 270 -1.08 -10.49 1.84
C MET A 270 -1.86 -10.17 3.11
N ALA A 271 -3.11 -10.62 3.21
CA ALA A 271 -3.93 -10.45 4.41
C ALA A 271 -3.29 -11.12 5.64
N LEU A 272 -2.62 -12.26 5.47
CA LEU A 272 -1.92 -12.97 6.54
C LEU A 272 -0.63 -12.27 7.00
N GLU A 273 0.05 -11.54 6.12
CA GLU A 273 1.25 -10.77 6.47
C GLU A 273 0.93 -9.45 7.21
N LEU A 274 -0.25 -8.85 6.97
CA LEU A 274 -0.64 -7.56 7.53
C LEU A 274 -0.57 -7.49 9.07
N PRO A 275 -1.08 -8.47 9.85
CA PRO A 275 -1.00 -8.43 11.31
C PRO A 275 0.41 -8.23 11.86
N GLY A 276 1.38 -8.98 11.34
CA GLY A 276 2.78 -8.86 11.77
C GLY A 276 3.43 -7.54 11.37
N LEU A 277 2.97 -6.90 10.28
CA LEU A 277 3.41 -5.55 9.93
C LEU A 277 2.85 -4.51 10.92
N VAL A 278 1.57 -4.60 11.27
CA VAL A 278 0.93 -3.69 12.23
C VAL A 278 1.53 -3.83 13.63
N ALA A 279 1.75 -5.06 14.11
CA ALA A 279 2.38 -5.28 15.42
C ALA A 279 3.80 -4.70 15.50
N ARG A 280 4.60 -4.82 14.42
CA ARG A 280 5.95 -4.24 14.38
C ARG A 280 5.93 -2.71 14.34
N ALA A 281 4.96 -2.12 13.62
CA ALA A 281 4.75 -0.68 13.58
C ALA A 281 4.29 -0.13 14.94
N ALA A 282 3.48 -0.90 15.68
CA ALA A 282 3.05 -0.59 17.03
C ALA A 282 4.05 -1.12 18.06
N SER A 283 5.22 -0.49 18.19
CA SER A 283 6.20 -0.86 19.23
C SER A 283 6.16 0.15 20.39
N TRP A 284 5.93 -0.36 21.61
CA TRP A 284 5.89 0.44 22.83
C TRP A 284 7.26 0.97 23.24
N ARG A 285 8.36 0.31 22.81
CA ARG A 285 9.74 0.68 23.18
C ARG A 285 10.14 2.10 22.76
N GLN A 286 9.29 2.74 21.96
CA GLN A 286 9.62 3.93 21.19
C GLN A 286 8.92 5.21 21.67
N ASP A 287 7.98 5.14 22.62
CA ASP A 287 7.27 6.34 23.10
C ASP A 287 7.19 6.41 24.64
N ARG A 288 8.35 6.69 25.26
CA ARG A 288 8.47 6.92 26.72
C ARG A 288 7.79 8.22 27.18
N SER A 289 7.28 9.03 26.26
CA SER A 289 6.69 10.35 26.55
C SER A 289 5.20 10.28 26.92
N LEU A 290 4.52 9.19 26.52
CA LEU A 290 3.10 9.02 26.78
C LEU A 290 2.81 8.62 28.23
N ARG A 291 1.85 9.31 28.84
CA ARG A 291 1.36 8.94 30.17
C ARG A 291 0.62 7.61 30.07
N GLU A 292 0.83 6.74 31.06
CA GLU A 292 0.18 5.42 31.14
C GLU A 292 -1.35 5.48 30.93
N LYS A 293 -2.00 6.52 31.47
CA LYS A 293 -3.46 6.74 31.29
C LYS A 293 -3.87 6.97 29.83
N ASP A 294 -3.04 7.65 29.04
CA ASP A 294 -3.34 7.96 27.64
C ASP A 294 -3.15 6.70 26.79
N VAL A 295 -2.12 5.89 27.09
CA VAL A 295 -1.94 4.55 26.50
C VAL A 295 -3.12 3.66 26.85
N LYS A 296 -3.57 3.61 28.12
CA LYS A 296 -4.76 2.82 28.54
C LYS A 296 -6.00 3.23 27.79
N ARG A 297 -6.19 4.53 27.57
CA ARG A 297 -7.31 5.03 26.78
C ARG A 297 -7.22 4.55 25.33
N LEU A 298 -6.06 4.68 24.67
CA LEU A 298 -5.90 4.26 23.27
C LEU A 298 -6.11 2.75 23.10
N VAL A 299 -5.56 1.93 23.99
CA VAL A 299 -5.75 0.47 23.94
C VAL A 299 -7.22 0.09 24.16
N ARG A 300 -7.91 0.75 25.10
CA ARG A 300 -9.36 0.56 25.30
C ARG A 300 -10.19 1.00 24.08
N GLN A 301 -9.70 1.93 23.29
CA GLN A 301 -10.39 2.41 22.09
C GLN A 301 -10.14 1.52 20.86
N HIS A 302 -8.92 1.01 20.70
CA HIS A 302 -8.48 0.40 19.45
C HIS A 302 -8.16 -1.10 19.51
N ILE A 303 -8.14 -1.70 20.70
CA ILE A 303 -7.83 -3.12 20.88
C ILE A 303 -9.01 -3.86 21.52
N TYR A 304 -9.43 -3.43 22.72
CA TYR A 304 -10.42 -4.18 23.51
C TYR A 304 -11.79 -4.37 22.84
N PRO A 305 -12.37 -3.40 22.11
CA PRO A 305 -13.67 -3.57 21.48
C PRO A 305 -13.69 -4.69 20.42
N HIS A 306 -12.53 -5.05 19.90
CA HIS A 306 -12.38 -5.93 18.74
C HIS A 306 -12.09 -7.39 19.11
N MET A 307 -11.64 -7.64 20.33
CA MET A 307 -11.19 -8.97 20.75
C MET A 307 -12.30 -10.02 20.70
N GLU A 308 -13.51 -9.68 21.15
CA GLU A 308 -14.64 -10.61 21.14
C GLU A 308 -15.03 -11.00 19.71
N THR A 309 -15.12 -10.02 18.81
CA THR A 309 -15.41 -10.24 17.38
C THR A 309 -14.37 -11.16 16.73
N LEU A 310 -13.07 -10.87 16.92
CA LEU A 310 -11.99 -11.70 16.35
C LEU A 310 -12.04 -13.14 16.87
N LEU A 311 -12.33 -13.34 18.16
CA LEU A 311 -12.41 -14.66 18.76
C LEU A 311 -13.63 -15.44 18.26
N GLY A 312 -14.76 -14.75 18.04
CA GLY A 312 -15.93 -15.32 17.37
C GLY A 312 -15.64 -15.76 15.93
N ILE A 313 -14.88 -14.96 15.17
CA ILE A 313 -14.41 -15.32 13.83
C ILE A 313 -13.50 -16.55 13.90
N ILE A 314 -12.50 -16.58 14.78
CA ILE A 314 -11.60 -17.74 14.93
C ILE A 314 -12.37 -19.01 15.29
N ALA A 315 -13.38 -18.92 16.15
CA ALA A 315 -14.17 -20.06 16.59
C ALA A 315 -15.03 -20.68 15.46
N SER A 316 -15.39 -19.88 14.45
CA SER A 316 -16.32 -20.28 13.39
C SER A 316 -15.67 -20.42 12.01
N ALA A 317 -14.53 -19.75 11.78
CA ALA A 317 -13.83 -19.74 10.51
C ALA A 317 -13.06 -21.04 10.24
N GLN A 318 -12.76 -21.27 8.96
CA GLN A 318 -11.92 -22.37 8.49
C GLN A 318 -10.91 -21.84 7.45
N GLY A 319 -9.91 -22.65 7.12
CA GLY A 319 -8.96 -22.35 6.04
C GLY A 319 -8.23 -21.02 6.25
N GLY A 320 -8.04 -20.25 5.17
CA GLY A 320 -7.28 -19.01 5.22
C GLY A 320 -7.83 -17.96 6.18
N MET A 321 -9.16 -17.91 6.36
CA MET A 321 -9.78 -16.99 7.31
C MET A 321 -9.42 -17.28 8.76
N LEU A 322 -9.35 -18.57 9.13
CA LEU A 322 -8.87 -18.98 10.44
C LEU A 322 -7.41 -18.54 10.66
N ALA A 323 -6.56 -18.66 9.63
CA ALA A 323 -5.16 -18.23 9.68
C ALA A 323 -5.04 -16.71 9.90
N VAL A 324 -5.74 -15.90 9.11
CA VAL A 324 -5.71 -14.42 9.20
C VAL A 324 -6.26 -13.94 10.54
N GLY A 325 -7.40 -14.49 11.00
CA GLY A 325 -7.96 -14.15 12.30
C GLY A 325 -7.01 -14.48 13.46
N THR A 326 -6.39 -15.67 13.41
CA THR A 326 -5.40 -16.10 14.41
C THR A 326 -4.16 -15.19 14.40
N ALA A 327 -3.63 -14.87 13.22
CA ALA A 327 -2.50 -13.93 13.10
C ALA A 327 -2.85 -12.54 13.66
N THR A 328 -4.09 -12.07 13.45
CA THR A 328 -4.57 -10.77 13.96
C THR A 328 -4.63 -10.75 15.49
N VAL A 329 -5.22 -11.77 16.12
CA VAL A 329 -5.19 -11.90 17.60
C VAL A 329 -3.75 -12.02 18.10
N GLY A 330 -2.90 -12.74 17.37
CA GLY A 330 -1.49 -12.91 17.67
C GLY A 330 -0.72 -11.60 17.70
N ALA A 331 -0.93 -10.74 16.70
CA ALA A 331 -0.36 -9.40 16.61
C ALA A 331 -0.79 -8.51 17.78
N ILE A 332 -2.07 -8.57 18.14
CA ILE A 332 -2.60 -7.84 19.31
C ILE A 332 -1.95 -8.34 20.60
N SER A 333 -1.76 -9.66 20.73
CA SER A 333 -1.14 -10.30 21.88
C SER A 333 0.34 -9.94 22.01
N GLU A 334 1.05 -9.92 20.88
CA GLU A 334 2.44 -9.48 20.78
C GLU A 334 2.60 -8.03 21.24
N PHE A 335 1.76 -7.12 20.73
CA PHE A 335 1.71 -5.74 21.19
C PHE A 335 1.40 -5.64 22.68
N SER A 336 0.37 -6.34 23.15
CA SER A 336 -0.07 -6.32 24.54
C SER A 336 0.98 -6.86 25.51
N GLY A 337 1.74 -7.87 25.09
CA GLY A 337 2.82 -8.47 25.88
C GLY A 337 4.04 -7.56 26.04
N GLN A 338 4.14 -6.46 25.29
CA GLN A 338 5.12 -5.40 25.54
C GLN A 338 4.75 -4.55 26.75
N TRP A 339 3.54 -4.69 27.30
CA TRP A 339 3.05 -3.94 28.44
C TRP A 339 3.04 -4.79 29.71
N ASP A 340 3.76 -4.34 30.74
CA ASP A 340 3.74 -4.96 32.08
C ASP A 340 2.39 -4.80 32.82
N SER A 341 1.34 -4.34 32.15
CA SER A 341 -0.01 -4.22 32.71
C SER A 341 -0.87 -5.38 32.22
N PRO A 342 -1.59 -6.10 33.11
CA PRO A 342 -2.44 -7.20 32.70
C PRO A 342 -3.45 -6.70 31.67
N THR A 343 -3.42 -7.32 30.50
CA THR A 343 -4.39 -7.07 29.44
C THR A 343 -5.76 -7.42 30.02
N HIS A 344 -6.65 -6.44 30.14
CA HIS A 344 -8.02 -6.67 30.58
C HIS A 344 -8.87 -7.29 29.45
N VAL A 345 -8.33 -8.27 28.74
CA VAL A 345 -9.15 -9.10 27.86
C VAL A 345 -9.92 -10.05 28.78
N PRO A 346 -11.25 -10.00 28.82
CA PRO A 346 -12.03 -10.86 29.69
C PRO A 346 -11.70 -12.33 29.41
N ARG A 347 -11.42 -13.12 30.46
CA ARG A 347 -11.15 -14.57 30.30
C ARG A 347 -12.26 -15.28 29.53
N SER A 348 -13.50 -14.80 29.66
CA SER A 348 -14.67 -15.29 28.93
C SER A 348 -14.53 -15.14 27.42
N SER A 349 -13.92 -14.05 26.94
CA SER A 349 -13.71 -13.81 25.51
C SER A 349 -12.69 -14.79 24.94
N CYS A 350 -11.67 -15.18 25.70
CA CYS A 350 -10.62 -16.13 25.29
C CYS A 350 -11.04 -17.61 25.32
N ARG A 351 -12.22 -17.94 25.85
CA ARG A 351 -12.70 -19.34 25.97
C ARG A 351 -12.56 -20.17 24.69
N PRO A 352 -12.91 -19.67 23.48
CA PRO A 352 -12.78 -20.48 22.27
C PRO A 352 -11.36 -21.02 22.03
N LEU A 353 -10.33 -20.25 22.37
CA LEU A 353 -8.93 -20.64 22.24
C LEU A 353 -8.44 -21.52 23.40
N LEU A 354 -8.95 -21.27 24.61
CA LEU A 354 -8.64 -22.06 25.81
C LEU A 354 -9.26 -23.46 25.74
N ASP A 355 -10.52 -23.54 25.29
CA ASP A 355 -11.28 -24.77 25.20
C ASP A 355 -10.84 -25.63 24.01
N ASN A 356 -10.22 -25.01 22.99
CA ASN A 356 -9.74 -25.70 21.80
C ASN A 356 -8.36 -25.20 21.33
N PRO A 357 -7.28 -25.53 22.06
CA PRO A 357 -5.92 -25.12 21.69
C PRO A 357 -5.46 -25.69 20.34
N SER A 358 -6.12 -26.73 19.82
CA SER A 358 -5.85 -27.28 18.49
C SER A 358 -6.18 -26.31 17.35
N LEU A 359 -6.97 -25.26 17.61
CA LEU A 359 -7.28 -24.21 16.64
C LEU A 359 -6.03 -23.49 16.15
N ILE A 360 -5.03 -23.24 17.02
CA ILE A 360 -3.78 -22.60 16.63
C ILE A 360 -3.02 -23.46 15.62
N MET A 361 -2.92 -24.77 15.88
CA MET A 361 -2.28 -25.70 14.94
C MET A 361 -3.07 -25.87 13.64
N THR A 362 -4.39 -25.83 13.71
CA THR A 362 -5.25 -25.84 12.52
C THR A 362 -5.07 -24.57 11.69
N ALA A 363 -4.96 -23.42 12.34
CA ALA A 363 -4.66 -22.14 11.69
C ALA A 363 -3.29 -22.18 10.99
N ILE A 364 -2.25 -22.70 11.64
CA ILE A 364 -0.91 -22.85 11.05
C ILE A 364 -0.95 -23.77 9.82
N LYS A 365 -1.67 -24.90 9.91
CA LYS A 365 -1.88 -25.80 8.77
C LYS A 365 -2.61 -25.11 7.62
N ALA A 366 -3.63 -24.32 7.94
CA ALA A 366 -4.37 -23.55 6.96
C ALA A 366 -3.50 -22.47 6.31
N ALA A 367 -2.64 -21.80 7.08
CA ALA A 367 -1.67 -20.83 6.59
C ALA A 367 -0.72 -21.47 5.57
N ASN A 368 -0.16 -22.63 5.88
CA ASN A 368 0.70 -23.38 4.96
C ASN A 368 -0.04 -23.84 3.69
N ALA A 369 -1.33 -24.15 3.81
CA ALA A 369 -2.14 -24.53 2.66
C ALA A 369 -2.37 -23.37 1.67
N ILE A 370 -2.24 -22.11 2.09
CA ILE A 370 -2.38 -20.93 1.20
C ILE A 370 -1.23 -20.85 0.19
N VAL A 371 0.00 -21.14 0.62
CA VAL A 371 1.21 -20.92 -0.21
C VAL A 371 1.59 -22.14 -1.05
N GLY A 372 0.97 -23.29 -0.78
CA GLY A 372 1.32 -24.57 -1.40
C GLY A 372 2.50 -25.26 -0.70
N GLN A 373 2.92 -26.43 -1.22
CA GLN A 373 3.94 -27.26 -0.56
C GLN A 373 5.38 -26.74 -0.73
N ASP A 374 5.64 -25.86 -1.70
CA ASP A 374 7.00 -25.49 -2.13
C ASP A 374 7.43 -24.09 -1.70
N VAL A 375 6.58 -23.34 -0.98
CA VAL A 375 6.87 -21.97 -0.54
C VAL A 375 6.57 -21.84 0.95
N GLU A 376 7.60 -21.57 1.73
CA GLU A 376 7.44 -21.33 3.17
C GLU A 376 6.92 -19.91 3.42
N LEU A 377 6.03 -19.77 4.41
CA LEU A 377 5.63 -18.45 4.90
C LEU A 377 6.83 -17.76 5.56
N PRO A 378 6.88 -16.42 5.52
CA PRO A 378 7.87 -15.69 6.29
C PRO A 378 7.84 -16.09 7.78
N PRO A 379 8.99 -16.36 8.43
CA PRO A 379 9.04 -16.88 9.81
C PRO A 379 8.24 -16.06 10.83
N TYR A 380 8.18 -14.74 10.63
CA TYR A 380 7.45 -13.82 11.51
C TYR A 380 5.94 -14.11 11.56
N VAL A 381 5.34 -14.65 10.49
CA VAL A 381 3.91 -14.98 10.46
C VAL A 381 3.60 -16.07 11.50
N TYR A 382 4.43 -17.12 11.56
CA TYR A 382 4.28 -18.17 12.57
C TYR A 382 4.50 -17.63 13.98
N THR A 383 5.51 -16.77 14.16
CA THR A 383 5.78 -16.12 15.45
C THR A 383 4.54 -15.34 15.93
N THR A 384 3.99 -14.49 15.07
CA THR A 384 2.77 -13.71 15.35
C THR A 384 1.60 -14.64 15.70
N MET A 385 1.33 -15.69 14.92
CA MET A 385 0.24 -16.64 15.24
C MET A 385 0.44 -17.38 16.57
N LEU A 386 1.68 -17.72 16.92
CA LEU A 386 2.00 -18.40 18.18
C LEU A 386 1.85 -17.49 19.40
N PHE A 387 1.90 -16.16 19.25
CA PHE A 387 1.63 -15.23 20.35
C PHE A 387 0.20 -15.35 20.89
N VAL A 388 -0.74 -15.87 20.10
CA VAL A 388 -2.09 -16.23 20.58
C VAL A 388 -2.02 -17.21 21.74
N GLY A 389 -1.07 -18.16 21.72
CA GLY A 389 -0.87 -19.13 22.79
C GLY A 389 -0.43 -18.48 24.11
N LYS A 390 0.17 -17.29 24.07
CA LYS A 390 0.54 -16.56 25.31
C LYS A 390 -0.68 -15.98 26.02
N LEU A 391 -1.72 -15.52 25.29
CA LEU A 391 -2.99 -15.12 25.90
C LEU A 391 -3.63 -16.27 26.69
N SER A 392 -3.54 -17.49 26.16
CA SER A 392 -4.07 -18.70 26.82
C SER A 392 -3.33 -19.12 28.09
N LEU A 393 -2.13 -18.58 28.33
CA LEU A 393 -1.29 -18.91 29.49
C LEU A 393 -1.27 -17.80 30.56
N THR A 394 -1.59 -16.56 30.17
CA THR A 394 -1.67 -15.40 31.09
C THR A 394 -3.08 -15.13 31.61
N VAL A 395 -4.10 -15.55 30.86
CA VAL A 395 -5.48 -15.74 31.34
C VAL A 395 -5.53 -16.99 32.17
#